data_AF-A0A921GNH8-F1
#
_entry.id   AF-A0A921GNH8-F1
#
_cell.length_a   1.000
_cell.length_b   1.000
_cell.length_c   1.000
_cell.angle_alpha   90.00
_cell.angle_beta   90.00
_cell.angle_gamma   90.00
#
_symmetry.space_group_name_H-M   'P 1'
#
loop_
_entity.id
_entity.type
_entity.pdbx_description
1 polymer ?
#
loop_
_entity_poly.entity_id
_entity_poly.type
_entity_poly.pdbx_seq_one_letter_code
_entity_poly.pdbx_strand_id
1 'polypeptide(L)' 'MTEIVVVAAARTAQGRLQGALSSFSAPQLGSFAIEGALERGGVDPATV' A
#
# COMPACT_ATOMS: atom_id res chain seq x y z
N MET A 1 -4.26 16.12 -24.41
CA MET A 1 -3.56 16.18 -23.10
C MET A 1 -4.30 15.25 -22.17
N THR A 2 -3.59 14.34 -21.51
CA THR A 2 -4.20 13.36 -20.61
C THR A 2 -4.01 13.85 -19.18
N GLU A 3 -5.10 14.03 -18.46
CA GLU A 3 -5.08 14.44 -17.06
C GLU A 3 -4.70 13.24 -16.18
N ILE A 4 -3.76 13.44 -15.25
CA ILE A 4 -3.31 12.42 -14.31
C ILE A 4 -4.03 12.64 -12.98
N VAL A 5 -4.64 11.58 -12.44
CA VAL A 5 -5.45 11.63 -11.22
C VAL A 5 -5.00 10.58 -10.21
N VAL A 6 -5.22 10.85 -8.91
CA VAL A 6 -5.02 9.89 -7.82
C VAL A 6 -6.37 9.29 -7.47
N VAL A 7 -6.53 7.99 -7.70
CA VAL A 7 -7.81 7.28 -7.51
C VAL A 7 -7.96 6.66 -6.11
N ALA A 8 -6.85 6.33 -5.45
CA ALA A 8 -6.84 5.77 -4.10
C ALA A 8 -5.49 5.97 -3.40
N ALA A 9 -5.50 5.79 -2.08
CA ALA A 9 -4.29 5.78 -1.26
C ALA A 9 -4.45 4.84 -0.06
N ALA A 10 -3.35 4.18 0.33
CA ALA A 10 -3.27 3.38 1.54
C ALA A 10 -1.89 3.47 2.18
N ARG A 11 -1.83 3.14 3.47
CA ARG A 11 -0.59 3.11 4.25
C ARG A 11 -0.72 2.10 5.38
N THR A 12 0.41 1.57 5.83
CA THR A 12 0.50 0.86 7.11
C THR A 12 0.45 1.87 8.28
N ALA A 13 0.13 1.37 9.48
CA ALA A 13 0.36 2.14 10.70
C ALA A 13 1.87 2.43 10.86
N GLN A 14 2.25 3.48 11.59
CA GLN A 14 3.65 3.69 11.89
C GLN A 14 4.06 2.83 13.10
N GLY A 15 5.06 1.96 12.90
CA GLY A 15 5.67 1.16 13.94
C GLY A 15 6.73 1.94 14.71
N ARG A 16 6.88 1.63 16.00
CA ARG A 16 8.08 2.05 16.75
C ARG A 16 9.23 1.07 16.47
N LEU A 17 10.46 1.51 16.68
CA LEU A 17 11.64 0.65 16.63
C LEU A 17 11.43 -0.56 17.55
N GLN A 18 11.63 -1.78 17.03
CA GLN A 18 11.38 -3.05 17.74
C GLN A 18 9.94 -3.20 18.28
N GLY A 19 8.96 -2.51 17.67
CA GLY A 19 7.55 -2.54 18.08
C GLY A 19 6.68 -3.54 17.33
N ALA A 20 5.37 -3.25 17.25
CA ALA A 20 4.35 -4.15 16.71
C ALA A 20 4.53 -4.58 15.25
N LEU A 21 5.32 -3.84 14.46
CA LEU A 21 5.60 -4.18 13.05
C LEU A 21 6.96 -4.85 12.84
N SER A 22 7.72 -5.12 13.90
CA SER A 22 9.09 -5.63 13.81
C SER A 22 9.21 -7.02 13.20
N SER A 23 8.13 -7.80 13.19
CA SER A 23 8.08 -9.14 12.58
C SER A 23 7.93 -9.11 11.06
N PHE A 24 7.67 -7.94 10.46
CA PHE A 24 7.50 -7.79 9.01
C PHE A 24 8.73 -7.15 8.38
N SER A 25 9.15 -7.69 7.25
CA SER A 25 10.15 -7.07 6.39
C SER A 25 9.59 -5.83 5.68
N ALA A 26 10.46 -4.93 5.24
CA ALA A 26 10.04 -3.73 4.50
C ALA A 26 9.24 -4.07 3.22
N PRO A 27 9.60 -5.08 2.40
CA PRO A 27 8.79 -5.48 1.25
C PRO A 27 7.38 -5.96 1.63
N GLN A 28 7.22 -6.71 2.73
CA GLN A 28 5.90 -7.13 3.20
C GLN A 28 5.04 -5.94 3.65
N LEU A 29 5.63 -4.97 4.35
CA LEU A 29 4.92 -3.73 4.70
C LEU A 29 4.51 -2.94 3.44
N GLY A 30 5.36 -2.93 2.42
CA GLY A 30 5.05 -2.36 1.12
C GLY A 30 3.90 -3.09 0.42
N SER A 31 3.89 -4.43 0.43
CA SER A 31 2.82 -5.21 -0.20
C SER A 31 1.46 -4.95 0.45
N PHE A 32 1.40 -4.83 1.78
CA PHE A 32 0.15 -4.47 2.48
C PHE A 32 -0.37 -3.09 2.08
N ALA A 33 0.52 -2.12 1.86
CA ALA A 33 0.13 -0.79 1.42
C ALA A 33 -0.35 -0.78 -0.05
N ILE A 34 0.30 -1.55 -0.92
CA ILE A 34 -0.09 -1.70 -2.34
C ILE A 34 -1.45 -2.39 -2.43
N GLU A 35 -1.62 -3.54 -1.78
CA GLU A 35 -2.87 -4.30 -1.73
C GLU A 35 -4.03 -3.41 -1.29
N GLY A 36 -3.90 -2.71 -0.16
CA GLY A 36 -4.94 -1.82 0.32
C GLY A 36 -5.22 -0.61 -0.59
N ALA A 37 -4.25 -0.16 -1.39
CA ALA A 37 -4.47 0.92 -2.37
C ALA A 37 -5.22 0.42 -3.60
N LEU A 38 -4.86 -0.77 -4.10
CA LEU A 38 -5.54 -1.41 -5.24
C LEU A 38 -6.99 -1.77 -4.89
N GLU A 39 -7.22 -2.34 -3.71
CA GLU A 39 -8.57 -2.67 -3.22
C GLU A 39 -9.46 -1.42 -3.12
N ARG A 40 -8.96 -0.34 -2.51
CA ARG A 40 -9.71 0.93 -2.39
C ARG A 40 -9.93 1.61 -3.74
N GLY A 41 -8.98 1.45 -4.66
CA GLY A 41 -9.07 1.96 -6.02
C GLY A 41 -9.93 1.11 -6.95
N GLY A 42 -10.34 -0.09 -6.52
CA GLY A 42 -11.04 -1.05 -7.38
C GLY A 42 -10.21 -1.45 -8.61
N VAL A 43 -8.88 -1.45 -8.51
CA VAL A 43 -7.96 -1.73 -9.62
C VAL A 43 -7.58 -3.20 -9.61
N ASP A 44 -7.69 -3.89 -10.75
CA ASP A 44 -7.23 -5.27 -10.91
C ASP A 44 -5.68 -5.31 -10.83
N PRO A 45 -5.10 -6.05 -9.86
CA PRO A 45 -3.65 -6.16 -9.72
C PRO A 45 -2.93 -6.66 -10.98
N ALA A 46 -3.58 -7.43 -11.85
CA ALA A 46 -2.97 -7.93 -13.09
C ALA A 46 -2.77 -6.86 -14.17
N THR A 47 -3.29 -5.64 -13.96
CA THR A 47 -3.30 -4.54 -14.93
C THR A 47 -2.33 -3.40 -14.60
N VAL A 48 -1.52 -3.57 -13.54
CA VAL A 48 -0.58 -2.56 -13.01
C VAL A 48 0.86 -2.86 -13.44
#